data_AF-A0A0D0V7P1-F1
#
_entry.id   AF-A0A0D0V7P1-F1
#
_cell.length_a   1.000
_cell.length_b   1.000
_cell.length_c   1.000
_cell.angle_alpha   90.00
_cell.angle_beta   90.00
_cell.angle_gamma   90.00
#
_symmetry.space_group_name_H-M   'P 1'
#
loop_
_entity.id
_entity.type
_entity.pdbx_description
1 polymer ?
#
loop_
_entity_poly.entity_id
_entity_poly.type
_entity_poly.pdbx_seq_one_letter_code
_entity_poly.pdbx_strand_id
1 'polypeptide(L)'
;MAISPPSTPGVQESRAWVTLVTNPSYVAGLLTLHRTLSSLSSYPLLVMTTPSLPGTHSSLLRSLGFKLITVSHLSPSSSQHPGFDPQFSRLNEAWTKLQVFGLIEYDKVILIDSDMIFLKDMDKLFDLELPGRDWIGASPACVCNPFKLEHYPKDWIPANCSYSTQQSPTPLLSLPIPSPCAPRTSHLLNSGLVILHPSSTILASLIDFLNTSPTIGHAKFADQDVIAEAFKGRWRPLPWWCNALKTLRGAHKDLWRDEEVGIIHYILDKPWSARPASLPPHQPPSPTLPPSPASLDGSDDGRAPYLEKLQIRRRSLPHGLLDAVRNTPPQRSLTNYDEVHAWWWIVYEDLLDDLKARGVDWEAVDQWVTR
;
A
#
# COMPACT_ATOMS: atom_id res chain seq x y z
N MET A 1 -35.50 -5.54 37.31
CA MET A 1 -34.88 -4.47 36.50
C MET A 1 -33.68 -5.07 35.80
N ALA A 2 -33.79 -5.32 34.50
CA ALA A 2 -32.68 -5.85 33.71
C ALA A 2 -31.74 -4.68 33.39
N ILE A 3 -30.49 -4.79 33.85
CA ILE A 3 -29.44 -3.81 33.58
C ILE A 3 -29.03 -4.02 32.12
N SER A 4 -29.37 -3.07 31.26
CA SER A 4 -28.84 -3.00 29.90
C SER A 4 -27.32 -2.86 29.96
N PRO A 5 -26.55 -3.59 29.12
CA PRO A 5 -25.11 -3.39 29.06
C PRO A 5 -24.80 -1.97 28.55
N PRO A 6 -23.69 -1.36 29.00
CA PRO A 6 -23.31 -0.03 28.57
C PRO A 6 -23.06 -0.04 27.07
N SER A 7 -23.72 0.89 26.36
CA SER A 7 -23.46 1.18 24.95
C SER A 7 -22.02 1.64 24.78
N THR A 8 -21.21 0.84 24.09
CA THR A 8 -19.82 1.15 23.78
C THR A 8 -19.75 2.40 22.90
N PRO A 9 -18.97 3.43 23.26
CA PRO A 9 -18.76 4.60 22.41
C PRO A 9 -17.91 4.24 21.18
N GLY A 10 -18.34 4.65 19.97
CA GLY A 10 -17.46 4.94 18.83
C GLY A 10 -17.09 3.80 17.87
N VAL A 11 -17.94 3.51 16.88
CA VAL A 11 -17.74 2.53 15.78
C VAL A 11 -16.60 2.91 14.79
N GLN A 12 -15.91 4.04 14.99
CA GLN A 12 -14.92 4.55 14.03
C GLN A 12 -13.46 4.15 14.36
N GLU A 13 -13.16 3.72 15.59
CA GLU A 13 -11.82 3.25 15.99
C GLU A 13 -11.49 1.82 15.54
N SER A 14 -12.46 1.08 14.99
CA SER A 14 -12.29 -0.31 14.56
C SER A 14 -11.82 -0.47 13.11
N ARG A 15 -11.33 0.60 12.47
CA ARG A 15 -10.86 0.57 11.07
C ARG A 15 -9.57 1.34 10.88
N ALA A 16 -8.66 0.81 10.07
CA ALA A 16 -7.36 1.44 9.85
C ALA A 16 -6.74 1.07 8.50
N TRP A 17 -5.92 1.97 7.97
CA TRP A 17 -4.92 1.65 6.96
C TRP A 17 -3.76 0.93 7.64
N VAL A 18 -3.17 -0.06 6.99
CA VAL A 18 -2.04 -0.82 7.53
C VAL A 18 -0.96 -0.93 6.47
N THR A 19 0.29 -0.75 6.84
CA THR A 19 1.43 -1.01 5.96
C THR A 19 2.51 -1.81 6.68
N LEU A 20 3.49 -2.32 5.94
CA LEU A 20 4.60 -3.09 6.48
C LEU A 20 5.93 -2.43 6.08
N VAL A 21 6.81 -2.23 7.06
CA VAL A 21 8.19 -1.81 6.83
C VAL A 21 9.14 -2.69 7.64
N THR A 22 9.99 -3.44 6.93
CA THR A 22 10.95 -4.37 7.56
C THR A 22 12.40 -4.00 7.29
N ASN A 23 12.66 -3.00 6.46
CA ASN A 23 14.02 -2.55 6.15
C ASN A 23 14.09 -1.01 6.04
N PRO A 24 15.26 -0.41 6.34
CA PRO A 24 15.48 1.03 6.29
C PRO A 24 15.13 1.73 4.97
N SER A 25 15.40 1.11 3.81
CA SER A 25 15.27 1.80 2.52
C SER A 25 13.82 2.11 2.14
N TYR A 26 12.84 1.45 2.78
CA TYR A 26 11.42 1.72 2.60
C TYR A 26 10.89 2.81 3.56
N VAL A 27 11.69 3.32 4.49
CA VAL A 27 11.26 4.38 5.42
C VAL A 27 10.93 5.66 4.65
N ALA A 28 11.73 6.03 3.63
CA ALA A 28 11.42 7.17 2.76
C ALA A 28 10.07 6.99 2.05
N GLY A 29 9.80 5.78 1.53
CA GLY A 29 8.51 5.41 0.96
C GLY A 29 7.37 5.58 1.95
N LEU A 30 7.47 4.98 3.14
CA LEU A 30 6.48 5.07 4.21
C LEU A 30 6.15 6.52 4.59
N LEU A 31 7.15 7.36 4.80
CA LEU A 31 6.92 8.74 5.20
C LEU A 31 6.25 9.53 4.06
N THR A 32 6.63 9.28 2.81
CA THR A 32 6.03 9.91 1.62
C THR A 32 4.58 9.48 1.42
N LEU A 33 4.29 8.18 1.59
CA LEU A 33 2.94 7.63 1.65
C LEU A 33 2.11 8.35 2.71
N HIS A 34 2.62 8.38 3.95
CA HIS A 34 1.89 8.97 5.07
C HIS A 34 1.63 10.48 4.89
N ARG A 35 2.58 11.21 4.28
CA ARG A 35 2.44 12.65 3.99
C ARG A 35 1.19 12.95 3.14
N THR A 36 0.90 12.12 2.14
CA THR A 36 -0.30 12.27 1.31
C THR A 36 -1.54 11.68 1.98
N LEU A 37 -1.44 10.49 2.56
CA LEU A 37 -2.55 9.82 3.26
C LEU A 37 -3.13 10.72 4.36
N SER A 38 -2.30 11.31 5.20
CA SER A 38 -2.74 12.19 6.30
C SER A 38 -3.39 13.51 5.85
N SER A 39 -3.20 13.90 4.58
CA SER A 39 -3.91 15.04 3.99
C SER A 39 -5.34 14.69 3.58
N LEU A 40 -5.62 13.40 3.37
CA LEU A 40 -6.81 12.91 2.66
C LEU A 40 -7.69 12.02 3.55
N SER A 41 -7.11 11.06 4.25
CA SER A 41 -7.81 10.06 5.07
C SER A 41 -8.17 10.58 6.46
N SER A 42 -9.30 10.10 6.96
CA SER A 42 -9.77 10.25 8.34
C SER A 42 -9.36 9.07 9.23
N TYR A 43 -8.94 7.95 8.62
CA TYR A 43 -8.51 6.73 9.30
C TYR A 43 -7.00 6.73 9.56
N PRO A 44 -6.55 6.14 10.68
CA PRO A 44 -5.14 6.11 11.04
C PRO A 44 -4.35 5.14 10.13
N LEU A 45 -3.03 5.35 10.07
CA LEU A 45 -2.08 4.40 9.49
C LEU A 45 -1.35 3.64 10.60
N LEU A 46 -1.50 2.32 10.60
CA LEU A 46 -0.72 1.40 11.43
C LEU A 46 0.48 0.92 10.62
N VAL A 47 1.65 0.86 11.27
CA VAL A 47 2.87 0.37 10.61
C VAL A 47 3.29 -0.92 11.28
N MET A 48 3.08 -2.03 10.60
CA MET A 48 3.69 -3.29 11.01
C MET A 48 5.20 -3.20 10.79
N THR A 49 5.97 -3.65 11.77
CA THR A 49 7.43 -3.77 11.68
C THR A 49 7.88 -5.13 12.17
N THR A 50 9.08 -5.54 11.77
CA THR A 50 9.77 -6.72 12.27
C THR A 50 10.93 -6.33 13.17
N PRO A 51 11.45 -7.25 14.00
CA PRO A 51 12.70 -7.02 14.74
C PRO A 51 13.93 -6.76 13.85
N SER A 52 13.86 -6.99 12.54
CA SER A 52 14.93 -6.68 11.58
C SER A 52 15.06 -5.19 11.26
N LEU A 53 14.03 -4.38 11.52
CA LEU A 53 14.12 -2.92 11.38
C LEU A 53 15.01 -2.35 12.51
N PRO A 54 16.12 -1.65 12.20
CA PRO A 54 17.01 -1.14 13.23
C PRO A 54 16.29 -0.24 14.25
N GLY A 55 16.69 -0.33 15.52
CA GLY A 55 16.08 0.43 16.61
C GLY A 55 16.11 1.95 16.40
N THR A 56 17.10 2.46 15.68
CA THR A 56 17.18 3.88 15.27
C THR A 56 16.00 4.29 14.40
N HIS A 57 15.65 3.50 13.39
CA HIS A 57 14.51 3.76 12.50
C HIS A 57 13.18 3.57 13.23
N SER A 58 13.06 2.54 14.07
CA SER A 58 11.87 2.35 14.91
C SER A 58 11.64 3.53 15.87
N SER A 59 12.71 4.06 16.46
CA SER A 59 12.65 5.22 17.37
C SER A 59 12.27 6.50 16.62
N LEU A 60 12.85 6.71 15.43
CA LEU A 60 12.49 7.80 14.53
C LEU A 60 11.01 7.76 14.14
N LEU A 61 10.49 6.59 13.74
CA LEU A 61 9.07 6.48 13.38
C LEU A 61 8.16 6.77 14.59
N ARG A 62 8.54 6.32 15.80
CA ARG A 62 7.79 6.65 17.03
C ARG A 62 7.85 8.14 17.38
N SER A 63 8.99 8.81 17.20
CA SER A 63 9.10 10.26 17.43
C SER A 63 8.29 11.08 16.41
N LEU A 64 8.03 10.50 15.24
CA LEU A 64 7.10 11.00 14.23
C LEU A 64 5.64 10.54 14.46
N GLY A 65 5.30 10.05 15.66
CA GLY A 65 3.93 9.72 16.04
C GLY A 65 3.33 8.49 15.38
N PHE A 66 4.11 7.65 14.68
CA PHE A 66 3.58 6.42 14.08
C PHE A 66 3.22 5.37 15.13
N LYS A 67 2.05 4.74 14.97
CA LYS A 67 1.64 3.56 15.74
C LYS A 67 2.28 2.31 15.14
N LEU A 68 3.42 1.91 15.71
CA LEU A 68 4.14 0.70 15.30
C LEU A 68 3.56 -0.56 15.96
N ILE A 69 3.31 -1.59 15.15
CA ILE A 69 2.90 -2.93 15.59
C ILE A 69 4.03 -3.89 15.22
N THR A 70 4.78 -4.36 16.22
CA THR A 70 5.83 -5.35 15.96
C THR A 70 5.21 -6.72 15.74
N VAL A 71 5.47 -7.32 14.59
CA VAL A 71 4.98 -8.64 14.19
C VAL A 71 6.14 -9.60 13.97
N SER A 72 5.88 -10.89 14.12
CA SER A 72 6.87 -11.93 13.83
C SER A 72 7.08 -12.04 12.32
N HIS A 73 8.33 -12.16 11.89
CA HIS A 73 8.66 -12.46 10.50
C HIS A 73 8.03 -13.80 10.10
N LEU A 74 7.35 -13.83 8.96
CA LEU A 74 6.79 -15.05 8.38
C LEU A 74 7.66 -15.52 7.22
N SER A 75 8.01 -16.81 7.20
CA SER A 75 8.65 -17.46 6.07
C SER A 75 8.18 -18.91 5.97
N PRO A 76 8.10 -19.47 4.76
CA PRO A 76 7.85 -20.90 4.58
C PRO A 76 8.90 -21.74 5.35
N SER A 77 8.46 -22.83 5.98
CA SER A 77 9.36 -23.77 6.64
C SER A 77 10.31 -24.42 5.62
N SER A 78 11.62 -24.20 5.77
CA SER A 78 12.65 -24.79 4.90
C SER A 78 12.63 -26.32 4.92
N SER A 79 12.21 -26.92 6.04
CA SER A 79 12.08 -28.38 6.19
C SER A 79 10.92 -28.99 5.40
N GLN A 80 9.90 -28.20 5.04
CA GLN A 80 8.69 -28.67 4.34
C GLN A 80 8.71 -28.39 2.84
N HIS A 81 9.66 -27.57 2.36
CA HIS A 81 9.81 -27.21 0.95
C HIS A 81 11.21 -27.57 0.42
N PRO A 82 11.50 -28.87 0.17
CA PRO A 82 12.77 -29.31 -0.39
C PRO A 82 12.89 -28.81 -1.84
N GLY A 83 13.57 -27.68 -2.04
CA GLY A 83 13.66 -26.98 -3.32
C GLY A 83 13.41 -25.47 -3.24
N PHE A 84 13.04 -24.94 -2.06
CA PHE A 84 12.98 -23.51 -1.82
C PHE A 84 14.38 -22.91 -1.92
N ASP A 85 14.63 -22.14 -2.99
CA ASP A 85 15.92 -21.47 -3.20
C ASP A 85 16.05 -20.27 -2.24
N PRO A 86 17.04 -20.28 -1.33
CA PRO A 86 17.31 -19.16 -0.41
C PRO A 86 17.57 -17.82 -1.12
N GLN A 87 17.90 -17.82 -2.41
CA GLN A 87 18.03 -16.60 -3.21
C GLN A 87 16.70 -15.85 -3.41
N PHE A 88 15.55 -16.51 -3.19
CA PHE A 88 14.24 -15.85 -3.03
C PHE A 88 14.08 -15.13 -1.68
N SER A 89 15.15 -14.97 -0.89
CA SER A 89 15.14 -14.22 0.39
C SER A 89 14.55 -12.82 0.32
N ARG A 90 14.57 -12.15 -0.85
CA ARG A 90 13.87 -10.86 -1.05
C ARG A 90 12.35 -10.98 -0.93
N LEU A 91 11.78 -12.15 -1.17
CA LEU A 91 10.35 -12.46 -1.02
C LEU A 91 9.99 -12.87 0.42
N ASN A 92 10.98 -13.20 1.27
CA ASN A 92 10.73 -13.65 2.64
C ASN A 92 9.99 -12.58 3.46
N GLU A 93 10.34 -11.32 3.27
CA GLU A 93 9.71 -10.21 3.99
C GLU A 93 8.26 -9.98 3.56
N ALA A 94 7.91 -10.30 2.31
CA ALA A 94 6.58 -10.03 1.77
C ALA A 94 5.49 -10.91 2.43
N TRP A 95 5.82 -12.16 2.80
CA TRP A 95 4.91 -13.04 3.54
C TRP A 95 4.50 -12.47 4.89
N THR A 96 5.36 -11.66 5.51
CA THR A 96 5.07 -11.01 6.79
C THR A 96 3.87 -10.07 6.69
N LYS A 97 3.48 -9.61 5.49
CA LYS A 97 2.24 -8.84 5.30
C LYS A 97 1.00 -9.60 5.77
N LEU A 98 1.01 -10.94 5.72
CA LEU A 98 -0.12 -11.76 6.17
C LEU A 98 -0.41 -11.59 7.66
N GLN A 99 0.54 -11.11 8.46
CA GLN A 99 0.31 -10.76 9.87
C GLN A 99 -0.81 -9.73 10.07
N VAL A 100 -1.18 -8.98 9.03
CA VAL A 100 -2.34 -8.07 9.05
C VAL A 100 -3.64 -8.78 9.45
N PHE A 101 -3.80 -10.06 9.13
CA PHE A 101 -4.97 -10.84 9.54
C PHE A 101 -5.02 -11.09 11.05
N GLY A 102 -3.89 -10.92 11.77
CA GLY A 102 -3.81 -11.06 13.21
C GLY A 102 -4.26 -9.83 14.01
N LEU A 103 -4.56 -8.70 13.35
CA LEU A 103 -4.97 -7.45 14.00
C LEU A 103 -6.45 -7.47 14.40
N ILE A 104 -6.84 -8.47 15.20
CA ILE A 104 -8.22 -8.80 15.58
C ILE A 104 -8.91 -7.72 16.43
N GLU A 105 -8.17 -6.73 16.91
CA GLU A 105 -8.73 -5.55 17.57
C GLU A 105 -9.43 -4.59 16.59
N TYR A 106 -9.24 -4.74 15.28
CA TYR A 106 -9.93 -3.97 14.24
C TYR A 106 -11.00 -4.84 13.55
N ASP A 107 -12.12 -4.22 13.21
CA ASP A 107 -13.19 -4.85 12.43
C ASP A 107 -12.81 -5.00 10.95
N LYS A 108 -12.26 -3.95 10.33
CA LYS A 108 -11.86 -3.94 8.91
C LYS A 108 -10.58 -3.13 8.74
N VAL A 109 -9.61 -3.68 8.03
CA VAL A 109 -8.37 -2.99 7.72
C VAL A 109 -8.12 -3.01 6.21
N ILE A 110 -7.37 -2.02 5.74
CA ILE A 110 -6.90 -1.99 4.36
C ILE A 110 -5.37 -1.98 4.39
N LEU A 111 -4.79 -3.12 4.03
CA LEU A 111 -3.36 -3.26 3.82
C LEU A 111 -2.97 -2.47 2.57
N ILE A 112 -1.90 -1.67 2.66
CA ILE A 112 -1.28 -0.92 1.58
C ILE A 112 0.24 -1.05 1.63
N ASP A 113 0.90 -1.13 0.47
CA ASP A 113 2.37 -1.12 0.41
C ASP A 113 2.93 0.28 0.70
N SER A 114 4.16 0.33 1.23
CA SER A 114 4.83 1.58 1.63
C SER A 114 5.44 2.36 0.46
N ASP A 115 5.35 1.85 -0.76
CA ASP A 115 5.80 2.46 -2.01
C ASP A 115 4.62 3.04 -2.82
N MET A 116 3.71 3.70 -2.11
CA MET A 116 2.50 4.30 -2.65
C MET A 116 2.38 5.78 -2.26
N ILE A 117 1.62 6.57 -3.03
CA ILE A 117 1.10 7.87 -2.54
C ILE A 117 -0.39 8.00 -2.88
N PHE A 118 -1.11 8.76 -2.07
CA PHE A 118 -2.53 9.04 -2.24
C PHE A 118 -2.70 10.35 -3.02
N LEU A 119 -3.48 10.33 -4.10
CA LEU A 119 -3.84 11.51 -4.88
C LEU A 119 -5.29 11.93 -4.61
N LYS A 120 -6.10 11.08 -3.98
CA LYS A 120 -7.49 11.33 -3.61
C LYS A 120 -7.86 10.70 -2.28
N ASP A 121 -8.96 11.19 -1.70
CA ASP A 121 -9.65 10.51 -0.62
C ASP A 121 -10.13 9.12 -1.09
N MET A 122 -9.77 8.10 -0.31
CA MET A 122 -10.08 6.68 -0.57
C MET A 122 -10.80 6.03 0.61
N ASP A 123 -11.28 6.82 1.58
CA ASP A 123 -11.93 6.32 2.81
C ASP A 123 -13.19 5.52 2.50
N LYS A 124 -13.86 5.82 1.38
CA LYS A 124 -15.00 5.04 0.85
C LYS A 124 -14.72 3.55 0.69
N LEU A 125 -13.45 3.12 0.59
CA LEU A 125 -13.10 1.70 0.54
C LEU A 125 -13.42 0.97 1.84
N PHE A 126 -13.44 1.66 2.99
CA PHE A 126 -13.86 1.05 4.26
C PHE A 126 -15.35 0.70 4.30
N ASP A 127 -16.17 1.40 3.50
CA ASP A 127 -17.60 1.14 3.37
C ASP A 127 -17.92 0.11 2.28
N LEU A 128 -16.89 -0.42 1.62
CA LEU A 128 -17.05 -1.54 0.69
C LEU A 128 -17.47 -2.78 1.46
N GLU A 129 -18.69 -3.25 1.20
CA GLU A 129 -19.17 -4.53 1.70
C GLU A 129 -18.57 -5.68 0.88
N LEU A 130 -17.97 -6.64 1.58
CA LEU A 130 -17.51 -7.90 1.01
C LEU A 130 -18.59 -8.96 1.23
N PRO A 131 -18.72 -9.98 0.35
CA PRO A 131 -19.75 -11.01 0.50
C PRO A 131 -19.67 -11.82 1.81
N GLY A 132 -18.51 -11.88 2.44
CA GLY A 132 -18.30 -12.53 3.74
C GLY A 132 -17.09 -11.95 4.47
N ARG A 133 -16.99 -12.19 5.78
CA ARG A 133 -15.85 -11.73 6.59
C ARG A 133 -14.55 -12.45 6.25
N ASP A 134 -14.65 -13.63 5.65
CA ASP A 134 -13.51 -14.40 5.16
C ASP A 134 -13.10 -14.06 3.73
N TRP A 135 -13.72 -13.04 3.13
CA TRP A 135 -13.37 -12.52 1.81
C TRP A 135 -12.37 -11.37 1.91
N ILE A 136 -11.73 -11.09 0.78
CA ILE A 136 -10.88 -9.89 0.60
C ILE A 136 -11.34 -9.03 -0.59
N GLY A 137 -10.94 -7.77 -0.60
CA GLY A 137 -11.01 -6.90 -1.78
C GLY A 137 -9.61 -6.51 -2.24
N ALA A 138 -9.30 -6.59 -3.53
CA ALA A 138 -8.00 -6.20 -4.08
C ALA A 138 -8.13 -5.82 -5.55
N SER A 139 -7.17 -5.07 -6.10
CA SER A 139 -7.13 -4.84 -7.56
C SER A 139 -6.54 -6.06 -8.29
N PRO A 140 -6.94 -6.33 -9.55
CA PRO A 140 -6.38 -7.44 -10.34
C PRO A 140 -4.85 -7.34 -10.54
N ALA A 141 -4.19 -8.46 -10.79
CA ALA A 141 -2.83 -8.45 -11.33
C ALA A 141 -2.87 -8.03 -12.82
N CYS A 142 -1.88 -7.25 -13.27
CA CYS A 142 -1.71 -7.03 -14.70
C CYS A 142 -0.98 -8.23 -15.32
N VAL A 143 -1.69 -8.98 -16.15
CA VAL A 143 -1.17 -10.17 -16.83
C VAL A 143 -0.89 -9.90 -18.31
N CYS A 144 -0.60 -8.66 -18.70
CA CYS A 144 -0.33 -8.33 -20.10
C CYS A 144 1.08 -8.71 -20.58
N ASN A 145 2.03 -8.90 -19.65
CA ASN A 145 3.47 -9.07 -19.93
C ASN A 145 3.99 -8.10 -21.02
N PRO A 146 3.83 -6.77 -20.85
CA PRO A 146 4.16 -5.81 -21.90
C PRO A 146 5.64 -5.81 -22.29
N PHE A 147 6.51 -6.26 -21.38
CA PHE A 147 7.96 -6.39 -21.58
C PHE A 147 8.37 -7.71 -22.24
N LYS A 148 7.42 -8.62 -22.50
CA LYS A 148 7.67 -9.96 -23.08
C LYS A 148 8.74 -10.75 -22.34
N LEU A 149 8.73 -10.68 -21.01
CA LEU A 149 9.68 -11.42 -20.17
C LEU A 149 9.44 -12.92 -20.34
N GLU A 150 10.48 -13.65 -20.73
CA GLU A 150 10.39 -15.09 -21.06
C GLU A 150 10.00 -15.95 -19.86
N HIS A 151 10.41 -15.56 -18.66
CA HIS A 151 10.12 -16.28 -17.42
C HIS A 151 8.68 -16.09 -16.91
N TYR A 152 7.91 -15.15 -17.49
CA TYR A 152 6.50 -14.96 -17.16
C TYR A 152 5.63 -16.05 -17.82
N PRO A 153 4.49 -16.42 -17.21
CA PRO A 153 3.62 -17.44 -17.78
C PRO A 153 3.12 -17.10 -19.19
N LYS A 154 3.00 -18.11 -20.06
CA LYS A 154 2.62 -17.92 -21.48
C LYS A 154 1.21 -17.38 -21.71
N ASP A 155 0.31 -17.59 -20.75
CA ASP A 155 -1.05 -17.09 -20.74
C ASP A 155 -1.16 -15.66 -20.17
N TRP A 156 -0.04 -15.02 -19.83
CA TRP A 156 0.01 -13.59 -19.55
C TRP A 156 0.03 -12.81 -20.86
N ILE A 157 -1.17 -12.57 -21.38
CA ILE A 157 -1.45 -11.80 -22.59
C ILE A 157 -2.58 -10.79 -22.36
N PRO A 158 -2.67 -9.68 -23.13
CA PRO A 158 -3.70 -8.66 -22.95
C PRO A 158 -5.14 -9.18 -22.99
N ALA A 159 -5.43 -10.21 -23.79
CA ALA A 159 -6.75 -10.82 -23.87
C ALA A 159 -7.20 -11.50 -22.56
N ASN A 160 -6.26 -11.87 -21.70
CA ASN A 160 -6.51 -12.53 -20.42
C ASN A 160 -6.48 -11.55 -19.23
N CYS A 161 -6.22 -10.26 -19.47
CA CYS A 161 -6.03 -9.26 -18.42
C CYS A 161 -7.35 -8.59 -18.03
N SER A 162 -7.65 -8.60 -16.73
CA SER A 162 -8.87 -7.95 -16.20
C SER A 162 -8.90 -6.44 -16.47
N TYR A 163 -7.74 -5.79 -16.58
CA TYR A 163 -7.68 -4.36 -16.95
C TYR A 163 -8.12 -4.10 -18.40
N SER A 164 -7.95 -5.07 -19.31
CA SER A 164 -8.36 -4.92 -20.71
C SER A 164 -9.89 -4.88 -20.89
N THR A 165 -10.66 -5.29 -19.88
CA THR A 165 -12.12 -5.31 -19.92
C THR A 165 -12.76 -4.20 -19.09
N GLN A 166 -11.97 -3.38 -18.39
CA GLN A 166 -12.46 -2.23 -17.65
C GLN A 166 -12.77 -1.05 -18.58
N GLN A 167 -13.71 -0.21 -18.17
CA GLN A 167 -14.08 1.03 -18.86
C GLN A 167 -13.59 2.23 -18.04
N SER A 168 -13.35 3.38 -18.68
CA SER A 168 -13.12 4.65 -17.98
C SER A 168 -14.33 5.58 -18.20
N PRO A 169 -14.98 6.09 -17.14
CA PRO A 169 -14.67 5.84 -15.73
C PRO A 169 -15.04 4.42 -15.28
N THR A 170 -14.29 3.85 -14.33
CA THR A 170 -14.61 2.52 -13.75
C THR A 170 -15.34 2.69 -12.40
N PRO A 171 -16.65 2.38 -12.27
CA PRO A 171 -17.33 2.43 -10.98
C PRO A 171 -16.75 1.43 -9.96
N LEU A 172 -16.80 1.77 -8.66
CA LEU A 172 -16.23 0.93 -7.59
C LEU A 172 -16.73 -0.53 -7.60
N LEU A 173 -18.00 -0.73 -7.92
CA LEU A 173 -18.67 -2.04 -7.87
C LEU A 173 -18.97 -2.64 -9.25
N SER A 174 -18.43 -2.08 -10.33
CA SER A 174 -18.76 -2.55 -11.69
C SER A 174 -18.05 -3.83 -12.09
N LEU A 175 -16.95 -4.18 -11.42
CA LEU A 175 -16.18 -5.37 -11.74
C LEU A 175 -16.89 -6.64 -11.24
N PRO A 176 -17.09 -7.65 -12.11
CA PRO A 176 -17.71 -8.90 -11.69
C PRO A 176 -16.76 -9.69 -10.79
N ILE A 177 -17.32 -10.39 -9.80
CA ILE A 177 -16.59 -11.40 -9.05
C ILE A 177 -16.37 -12.60 -9.98
N PRO A 178 -15.12 -13.06 -10.18
CA PRO A 178 -14.84 -14.19 -11.05
C PRO A 178 -15.50 -15.46 -10.53
N SER A 179 -16.17 -16.20 -11.41
CA SER A 179 -16.65 -17.56 -11.10
C SER A 179 -15.48 -18.46 -10.69
N PRO A 180 -15.63 -19.39 -9.74
CA PRO A 180 -14.56 -20.33 -9.35
C PRO A 180 -13.96 -21.14 -10.51
N CYS A 181 -14.72 -21.35 -11.58
CA CYS A 181 -14.29 -22.05 -12.80
C CYS A 181 -13.69 -21.12 -13.86
N ALA A 182 -13.59 -19.82 -13.60
CA ALA A 182 -12.98 -18.88 -14.54
C ALA A 182 -11.49 -19.22 -14.76
N PRO A 183 -10.89 -18.78 -15.88
CA PRO A 183 -9.47 -18.99 -16.14
C PRO A 183 -8.62 -18.49 -14.97
N ARG A 184 -7.49 -19.15 -14.70
CA ARG A 184 -6.63 -18.82 -13.54
C ARG A 184 -6.24 -17.35 -13.48
N THR A 185 -6.03 -16.69 -14.63
CA THR A 185 -5.65 -15.28 -14.72
C THR A 185 -6.72 -14.34 -14.16
N SER A 186 -7.99 -14.77 -14.19
CA SER A 186 -9.11 -14.02 -13.60
C SER A 186 -9.09 -14.03 -12.07
N HIS A 187 -8.27 -14.87 -11.45
CA HIS A 187 -8.12 -14.96 -9.99
C HIS A 187 -6.81 -14.34 -9.50
N LEU A 188 -5.95 -13.83 -10.39
CA LEU A 188 -4.72 -13.17 -10.00
C LEU A 188 -5.02 -11.72 -9.59
N LEU A 189 -4.53 -11.34 -8.41
CA LEU A 189 -4.68 -10.02 -7.82
C LEU A 189 -3.32 -9.36 -7.61
N ASN A 190 -3.28 -8.06 -7.37
CA ASN A 190 -2.12 -7.39 -6.80
C ASN A 190 -2.32 -7.17 -5.30
N SER A 191 -1.36 -7.62 -4.50
CA SER A 191 -1.42 -7.56 -3.03
C SER A 191 -0.97 -6.22 -2.44
N GLY A 192 -0.66 -5.23 -3.29
CA GLY A 192 -0.29 -3.90 -2.84
C GLY A 192 -1.41 -3.18 -2.11
N LEU A 193 -2.68 -3.49 -2.41
CA LEU A 193 -3.83 -3.03 -1.64
C LEU A 193 -4.78 -4.20 -1.40
N VAL A 194 -5.07 -4.49 -0.12
CA VAL A 194 -5.98 -5.57 0.28
C VAL A 194 -6.92 -5.10 1.39
N ILE A 195 -8.22 -5.08 1.10
CA ILE A 195 -9.31 -4.86 2.06
C ILE A 195 -9.66 -6.20 2.69
N LEU A 196 -9.68 -6.28 4.03
CA LEU A 196 -9.97 -7.52 4.75
C LEU A 196 -10.57 -7.27 6.14
N HIS A 197 -11.21 -8.30 6.68
CA HIS A 197 -11.55 -8.38 8.10
C HIS A 197 -10.49 -9.25 8.82
N PRO A 198 -9.78 -8.71 9.83
CA PRO A 198 -8.84 -9.50 10.60
C PRO A 198 -9.50 -10.72 11.26
N SER A 199 -8.78 -11.84 11.27
CA SER A 199 -9.22 -13.11 11.85
C SER A 199 -8.02 -13.99 12.15
N SER A 200 -7.86 -14.36 13.42
CA SER A 200 -6.82 -15.30 13.86
C SER A 200 -6.94 -16.66 13.19
N THR A 201 -8.16 -17.11 12.90
CA THR A 201 -8.41 -18.37 12.18
C THR A 201 -7.92 -18.30 10.74
N ILE A 202 -8.12 -17.17 10.06
CA ILE A 202 -7.62 -16.96 8.70
C ILE A 202 -6.10 -16.86 8.71
N LEU A 203 -5.52 -16.11 9.65
CA LEU A 203 -4.06 -16.04 9.81
C LEU A 203 -3.45 -17.44 10.03
N ALA A 204 -4.03 -18.25 10.92
CA ALA A 204 -3.57 -19.61 11.17
C ALA A 204 -3.67 -20.48 9.90
N SER A 205 -4.76 -20.37 9.14
CA SER A 205 -4.92 -21.09 7.87
C SER A 205 -3.92 -20.63 6.80
N LEU A 206 -3.57 -19.34 6.77
CA LEU A 206 -2.57 -18.81 5.84
C LEU A 206 -1.14 -19.25 6.22
N ILE A 207 -0.83 -19.29 7.51
CA ILE A 207 0.44 -19.82 8.01
C ILE A 207 0.54 -21.32 7.71
N ASP A 208 -0.53 -22.08 7.92
CA ASP A 208 -0.59 -23.50 7.55
C ASP A 208 -0.40 -23.68 6.04
N PHE A 209 -1.06 -22.86 5.22
CA PHE A 209 -0.91 -22.86 3.77
C PHE A 209 0.54 -22.58 3.35
N LEU A 210 1.20 -21.56 3.94
CA LEU A 210 2.62 -21.25 3.68
C LEU A 210 3.55 -22.43 4.00
N ASN A 211 3.20 -23.22 5.00
CA ASN A 211 4.03 -24.33 5.48
C ASN A 211 3.76 -25.64 4.75
N THR A 212 2.54 -25.86 4.25
CA THR A 212 2.11 -27.17 3.74
C THR A 212 1.80 -27.18 2.24
N SER A 213 1.49 -26.04 1.63
CA SER A 213 1.07 -26.02 0.23
C SER A 213 2.23 -26.34 -0.72
N PRO A 214 2.08 -27.32 -1.63
CA PRO A 214 3.13 -27.66 -2.60
C PRO A 214 3.37 -26.53 -3.62
N THR A 215 2.50 -25.53 -3.72
CA THR A 215 2.64 -24.43 -4.66
C THR A 215 3.64 -23.37 -4.20
N ILE A 216 3.95 -23.30 -2.89
CA ILE A 216 4.87 -22.31 -2.31
C ILE A 216 6.28 -22.43 -2.88
N GLY A 217 6.78 -23.66 -3.07
CA GLY A 217 8.08 -23.90 -3.68
C GLY A 217 8.20 -23.42 -5.14
N HIS A 218 7.07 -23.09 -5.78
CA HIS A 218 6.99 -22.59 -7.15
C HIS A 218 6.43 -21.16 -7.24
N ALA A 219 6.14 -20.51 -6.10
CA ALA A 219 5.61 -19.16 -6.07
C ALA A 219 6.62 -18.19 -6.70
N LYS A 220 6.18 -17.48 -7.74
CA LYS A 220 7.02 -16.50 -8.46
C LYS A 220 6.82 -15.09 -7.93
N PHE A 221 5.65 -14.83 -7.34
CA PHE A 221 5.21 -13.52 -6.88
C PHE A 221 4.75 -13.59 -5.42
N ALA A 222 5.65 -13.98 -4.51
CA ALA A 222 5.51 -13.92 -3.05
C ALA A 222 4.06 -13.88 -2.49
N ASP A 223 3.78 -12.90 -1.61
CA ASP A 223 2.50 -12.67 -0.94
C ASP A 223 1.31 -12.67 -1.90
N GLN A 224 1.52 -12.12 -3.10
CA GLN A 224 0.49 -12.04 -4.14
C GLN A 224 -0.02 -13.42 -4.58
N ASP A 225 0.87 -14.38 -4.82
CA ASP A 225 0.51 -15.74 -5.25
C ASP A 225 -0.26 -16.48 -4.14
N VAL A 226 0.17 -16.34 -2.88
CA VAL A 226 -0.51 -16.98 -1.74
C VAL A 226 -1.88 -16.37 -1.48
N ILE A 227 -2.00 -15.05 -1.48
CA ILE A 227 -3.29 -14.38 -1.28
C ILE A 227 -4.23 -14.76 -2.44
N ALA A 228 -3.75 -14.76 -3.68
CA ALA A 228 -4.57 -15.16 -4.83
C ALA A 228 -5.07 -16.61 -4.73
N GLU A 229 -4.22 -17.54 -4.29
CA GLU A 229 -4.59 -18.95 -4.16
C GLU A 229 -5.50 -19.21 -2.95
N ALA A 230 -5.12 -18.74 -1.76
CA ALA A 230 -5.87 -18.95 -0.52
C ALA A 230 -7.28 -18.35 -0.58
N PHE A 231 -7.46 -17.22 -1.28
CA PHE A 231 -8.75 -16.55 -1.45
C PHE A 231 -9.38 -16.77 -2.83
N LYS A 232 -8.96 -17.80 -3.57
CA LYS A 232 -9.57 -18.14 -4.85
C LYS A 232 -11.08 -18.38 -4.67
N GLY A 233 -11.89 -17.60 -5.40
CA GLY A 233 -13.35 -17.63 -5.29
C GLY A 233 -13.95 -16.88 -4.09
N ARG A 234 -13.10 -16.28 -3.23
CA ARG A 234 -13.49 -15.51 -2.04
C ARG A 234 -12.82 -14.13 -2.05
N TRP A 235 -12.85 -13.45 -3.20
CA TRP A 235 -12.32 -12.11 -3.34
C TRP A 235 -13.18 -11.22 -4.25
N ARG A 236 -13.11 -9.91 -4.05
CA ARG A 236 -13.79 -8.88 -4.83
C ARG A 236 -12.77 -8.03 -5.60
N PRO A 237 -12.79 -8.03 -6.95
CA PRO A 237 -11.93 -7.17 -7.73
C PRO A 237 -12.27 -5.68 -7.57
N LEU A 238 -11.24 -4.86 -7.38
CA LEU A 238 -11.34 -3.40 -7.30
C LEU A 238 -10.91 -2.75 -8.61
N PRO A 239 -11.46 -1.56 -8.95
CA PRO A 239 -11.02 -0.79 -10.10
C PRO A 239 -9.52 -0.49 -10.10
N TRP A 240 -8.98 -0.26 -11.30
CA TRP A 240 -7.57 0.07 -11.49
C TRP A 240 -7.12 1.30 -10.69
N TRP A 241 -7.98 2.33 -10.53
CA TRP A 241 -7.63 3.56 -9.82
C TRP A 241 -7.50 3.38 -8.30
N CYS A 242 -7.95 2.26 -7.74
CA CYS A 242 -7.78 1.94 -6.31
C CYS A 242 -6.33 1.56 -5.96
N ASN A 243 -5.64 0.89 -6.88
CA ASN A 243 -4.24 0.47 -6.74
C ASN A 243 -3.59 0.60 -8.13
N ALA A 244 -3.38 1.84 -8.54
CA ALA A 244 -2.95 2.17 -9.89
C ALA A 244 -1.46 1.84 -10.01
N LEU A 245 -1.14 0.64 -10.50
CA LEU A 245 0.25 0.27 -10.73
C LEU A 245 0.83 1.22 -11.78
N LYS A 246 2.00 1.81 -11.51
CA LYS A 246 2.61 2.81 -12.43
C LYS A 246 2.73 2.30 -13.87
N THR A 247 2.92 0.98 -14.05
CA THR A 247 3.04 0.33 -15.35
C THR A 247 1.76 0.35 -16.18
N LEU A 248 0.59 0.47 -15.53
CA LEU A 248 -0.71 0.57 -16.23
C LEU A 248 -0.79 1.83 -17.09
N ARG A 249 -0.11 2.92 -16.71
CA ARG A 249 -0.08 4.16 -17.50
C ARG A 249 0.46 3.93 -18.92
N GLY A 250 1.46 3.06 -19.07
CA GLY A 250 1.98 2.64 -20.38
C GLY A 250 1.23 1.44 -20.97
N ALA A 251 0.94 0.41 -20.16
CA ALA A 251 0.37 -0.86 -20.63
C ALA A 251 -1.13 -0.80 -20.97
N HIS A 252 -1.87 0.12 -20.35
CA HIS A 252 -3.32 0.29 -20.49
C HIS A 252 -3.68 1.77 -20.73
N LYS A 253 -3.01 2.40 -21.70
CA LYS A 253 -3.18 3.83 -22.06
C LYS A 253 -4.64 4.25 -22.31
N ASP A 254 -5.47 3.35 -22.85
CA ASP A 254 -6.86 3.67 -23.19
C ASP A 254 -7.75 3.72 -21.94
N LEU A 255 -7.40 2.95 -20.90
CA LEU A 255 -8.05 2.92 -19.60
C LEU A 255 -7.56 4.04 -18.67
N TRP A 256 -6.25 4.30 -18.68
CA TRP A 256 -5.60 5.18 -17.71
C TRP A 256 -5.99 6.65 -17.88
N ARG A 257 -6.34 7.32 -16.78
CA ARG A 257 -6.54 8.77 -16.69
C ARG A 257 -5.83 9.29 -15.44
N ASP A 258 -4.86 10.19 -15.58
CA ASP A 258 -4.07 10.69 -14.44
C ASP A 258 -4.96 11.27 -13.33
N GLU A 259 -6.05 11.94 -13.72
CA GLU A 259 -7.03 12.54 -12.81
C GLU A 259 -7.93 11.51 -12.12
N GLU A 260 -8.00 10.26 -12.57
CA GLU A 260 -8.80 9.21 -11.92
C GLU A 260 -8.04 8.52 -10.79
N VAL A 261 -6.70 8.52 -10.83
CA VAL A 261 -5.83 7.81 -9.88
C VAL A 261 -6.17 8.18 -8.44
N GLY A 262 -6.53 7.18 -7.63
CA GLY A 262 -6.73 7.33 -6.20
C GLY A 262 -5.42 7.12 -5.44
N ILE A 263 -4.80 5.97 -5.66
CA ILE A 263 -3.52 5.57 -5.06
C ILE A 263 -2.61 5.08 -6.18
N ILE A 264 -1.44 5.71 -6.34
CA ILE A 264 -0.40 5.28 -7.28
C ILE A 264 0.55 4.32 -6.57
N HIS A 265 0.85 3.19 -7.21
CA HIS A 265 1.71 2.15 -6.67
C HIS A 265 2.98 1.99 -7.51
N TYR A 266 4.12 2.27 -6.90
CA TYR A 266 5.42 2.29 -7.55
C TYR A 266 6.10 0.90 -7.56
N ILE A 267 5.45 -0.06 -8.22
CA ILE A 267 6.00 -1.41 -8.42
C ILE A 267 7.31 -1.39 -9.20
N LEU A 268 8.08 -2.48 -9.15
CA LEU A 268 9.40 -2.63 -9.79
C LEU A 268 10.43 -1.65 -9.22
N ASP A 269 11.01 -0.79 -10.06
CA ASP A 269 11.94 0.28 -9.67
C ASP A 269 11.25 1.31 -8.76
N LYS A 270 11.92 1.61 -7.64
CA LYS A 270 11.37 2.49 -6.61
C LYS A 270 11.68 3.95 -6.93
N PRO A 271 10.76 4.88 -6.63
CA PRO A 271 10.91 6.28 -7.02
C PRO A 271 12.08 6.97 -6.31
N TRP A 272 12.46 6.51 -5.12
CA TRP A 272 13.63 7.00 -4.39
C TRP A 272 14.98 6.49 -4.93
N SER A 273 14.99 5.63 -5.95
CA SER A 273 16.24 5.11 -6.52
C SER A 273 16.89 6.05 -7.53
N ALA A 274 16.16 7.03 -8.06
CA ALA A 274 16.69 8.08 -8.92
C ALA A 274 15.71 9.27 -8.98
N ARG A 275 16.25 10.50 -8.90
CA ARG A 275 15.47 11.70 -9.17
C ARG A 275 15.27 11.91 -10.67
N PRO A 276 14.04 12.11 -11.15
CA PRO A 276 13.80 12.45 -12.55
C PRO A 276 14.60 13.68 -12.99
N ALA A 277 15.39 13.54 -14.06
CA ALA A 277 16.17 14.66 -14.60
C ALA A 277 15.28 15.78 -15.17
N SER A 278 14.05 15.46 -15.58
CA SER A 278 13.05 16.42 -16.05
C SER A 278 12.45 17.25 -14.92
N LEU A 279 12.51 16.79 -13.66
CA LEU A 279 11.95 17.52 -12.53
C LEU A 279 12.86 18.72 -12.20
N PRO A 280 12.34 19.97 -12.26
CA PRO A 280 13.13 21.15 -11.92
C PRO A 280 13.72 21.07 -10.50
N PRO A 281 14.80 21.82 -10.20
CA PRO A 281 15.33 21.90 -8.85
C PRO A 281 14.23 22.29 -7.84
N HIS A 282 14.18 21.57 -6.71
CA HIS A 282 13.22 21.85 -5.65
C HIS A 282 13.37 23.29 -5.15
N GLN A 283 12.25 23.99 -5.04
CA GLN A 283 12.18 25.31 -4.44
C GLN A 283 11.34 25.20 -3.16
N PRO A 284 11.95 25.37 -1.98
CA PRO A 284 11.21 25.29 -0.72
C PRO A 284 10.10 26.36 -0.69
N PRO A 285 8.91 26.04 -0.16
CA PRO A 285 7.84 27.02 -0.05
C PRO A 285 8.24 28.21 0.85
N SER A 286 7.70 29.40 0.57
CA SER A 286 7.82 30.56 1.48
C SER A 286 7.22 30.25 2.86
N PRO A 287 7.75 30.82 3.97
CA PRO A 287 7.74 30.13 5.26
C PRO A 287 6.37 30.06 5.96
N THR A 288 6.25 29.02 6.82
CA THR A 288 5.17 28.64 7.75
C THR A 288 4.01 27.81 7.19
N LEU A 289 4.30 26.61 6.68
CA LEU A 289 3.30 25.54 6.60
C LEU A 289 3.17 24.86 7.98
N PRO A 290 1.94 24.47 8.40
CA PRO A 290 1.79 23.64 9.59
C PRO A 290 2.55 22.32 9.40
N PRO A 291 3.09 21.73 10.47
CA PRO A 291 3.86 20.49 10.37
C PRO A 291 2.96 19.36 9.84
N SER A 292 3.55 18.38 9.13
CA SER A 292 2.77 17.24 8.61
C SER A 292 2.08 16.48 9.75
N PRO A 293 0.90 15.86 9.61
CA PRO A 293 0.23 15.20 10.75
C PRO A 293 1.02 14.06 11.45
N ALA A 294 2.06 13.48 10.83
CA ALA A 294 3.08 12.63 11.50
C ALA A 294 4.00 13.43 12.45
N SER A 295 3.53 14.58 12.90
CA SER A 295 4.33 15.59 13.59
C SER A 295 3.50 16.29 14.64
N LEU A 296 2.37 15.69 15.06
CA LEU A 296 1.77 16.11 16.30
C LEU A 296 2.80 15.85 17.38
N ASP A 297 3.40 16.93 17.86
CA ASP A 297 4.33 16.92 18.97
C ASP A 297 3.74 16.02 20.06
N GLY A 298 4.53 15.08 20.56
CA GLY A 298 4.12 14.07 21.54
C GLY A 298 3.69 14.63 22.90
N SER A 299 3.24 15.89 22.98
CA SER A 299 2.53 16.47 24.11
C SER A 299 1.03 16.30 23.93
N ASP A 300 0.51 15.13 24.29
CA ASP A 300 -0.90 15.07 24.66
C ASP A 300 -1.08 14.05 25.79
N ASP A 301 -1.51 14.57 26.93
CA ASP A 301 -1.53 13.97 28.27
C ASP A 301 -2.59 12.86 28.41
N GLY A 302 -2.97 12.23 27.30
CA GLY A 302 -3.97 11.16 27.21
C GLY A 302 -5.39 11.60 27.56
N ARG A 303 -5.68 12.90 27.61
CA ARG A 303 -6.98 13.43 28.09
C ARG A 303 -7.93 13.94 27.02
N ALA A 304 -7.47 14.22 25.80
CA ALA A 304 -8.34 14.73 24.74
C ALA A 304 -9.06 13.59 23.97
N PRO A 305 -10.40 13.65 23.77
CA PRO A 305 -11.15 12.71 22.95
C PRO A 305 -10.61 12.64 21.51
N TYR A 306 -10.58 11.45 20.91
CA TYR A 306 -10.09 11.21 19.54
C TYR A 306 -10.72 12.12 18.46
N LEU A 307 -12.00 12.52 18.63
CA LEU A 307 -12.71 13.42 17.73
C LEU A 307 -12.18 14.88 17.76
N GLU A 308 -11.58 15.32 18.87
CA GLU A 308 -10.94 16.64 18.99
C GLU A 308 -9.59 16.66 18.26
N LYS A 309 -8.89 15.52 18.18
CA LYS A 309 -7.64 15.35 17.41
C LYS A 309 -7.88 15.42 15.89
N LEU A 310 -9.04 14.98 15.41
CA LEU A 310 -9.43 15.05 14.01
C LEU A 310 -9.70 16.49 13.51
N GLN A 311 -9.87 17.45 14.43
CA GLN A 311 -9.99 18.87 14.10
C GLN A 311 -8.63 19.57 13.93
N ILE A 312 -7.51 18.89 14.16
CA ILE A 312 -6.19 19.42 13.82
C ILE A 312 -6.14 19.55 12.29
N ARG A 313 -6.14 20.80 11.81
CA ARG A 313 -6.17 21.18 10.39
C ARG A 313 -5.30 20.21 9.58
N ARG A 314 -5.93 19.35 8.77
CA ARG A 314 -5.22 18.50 7.82
C ARG A 314 -4.35 19.39 6.95
N ARG A 315 -3.03 19.20 6.99
CA ARG A 315 -2.12 19.85 6.03
C ARG A 315 -2.61 19.45 4.63
N SER A 316 -2.69 20.41 3.71
CA SER A 316 -3.06 20.10 2.33
C SER A 316 -2.05 19.15 1.70
N LEU A 317 -2.44 18.52 0.58
CA LEU A 317 -1.46 17.86 -0.28
C LEU A 317 -0.32 18.83 -0.64
N PRO A 318 0.90 18.31 -0.89
CA PRO A 318 2.04 19.12 -1.29
C PRO A 318 1.70 20.09 -2.43
N HIS A 319 2.20 21.31 -2.32
CA HIS A 319 1.95 22.34 -3.33
C HIS A 319 2.43 21.87 -4.71
N GLY A 320 1.64 22.12 -5.75
CA GLY A 320 1.97 21.73 -7.12
C GLY A 320 1.79 20.24 -7.44
N LEU A 321 1.54 19.34 -6.47
CA LEU A 321 1.38 17.90 -6.75
C LEU A 321 0.24 17.62 -7.73
N LEU A 322 -0.97 18.13 -7.44
CA LEU A 322 -2.13 17.89 -8.29
C LEU A 322 -2.00 18.57 -9.66
N ASP A 323 -1.31 19.71 -9.72
CA ASP A 323 -1.05 20.39 -10.99
C ASP A 323 0.00 19.62 -11.80
N ALA A 324 1.02 19.04 -11.16
CA ALA A 324 1.97 18.16 -11.83
C ALA A 324 1.26 16.93 -12.39
N VAL A 325 0.38 16.27 -11.62
CA VAL A 325 -0.42 15.13 -12.08
C VAL A 325 -1.24 15.50 -13.33
N ARG A 326 -1.99 16.60 -13.30
CA ARG A 326 -2.81 17.07 -14.45
C ARG A 326 -2.00 17.43 -15.68
N ASN A 327 -0.80 17.96 -15.50
CA ASN A 327 0.06 18.42 -16.59
C ASN A 327 1.11 17.38 -17.00
N THR A 328 1.03 16.16 -16.47
CA THR A 328 1.99 15.10 -16.76
C THR A 328 1.88 14.70 -18.23
N PRO A 329 2.96 14.77 -19.03
CA PRO A 329 2.89 14.44 -20.44
C PRO A 329 2.53 12.95 -20.62
N PRO A 330 1.88 12.58 -21.74
CA PRO A 330 1.52 11.19 -22.02
C PRO A 330 2.74 10.27 -21.95
N GLN A 331 2.58 9.11 -21.32
CA GLN A 331 3.65 8.12 -21.25
C GLN A 331 3.95 7.54 -22.64
N ARG A 332 5.16 7.80 -23.15
CA ARG A 332 5.59 7.32 -24.48
C ARG A 332 6.34 5.99 -24.44
N SER A 333 6.89 5.61 -23.29
CA SER A 333 7.71 4.41 -23.11
C SER A 333 7.11 3.47 -22.07
N LEU A 334 7.29 2.16 -22.26
CA LEU A 334 6.94 1.15 -21.25
C LEU A 334 7.98 1.06 -20.13
N THR A 335 9.16 1.68 -20.28
CA THR A 335 10.28 1.54 -19.34
C THR A 335 10.68 2.84 -18.65
N ASN A 336 10.31 4.01 -19.20
CA ASN A 336 10.56 5.29 -18.56
C ASN A 336 9.29 5.74 -17.83
N TYR A 337 9.40 5.88 -16.51
CA TYR A 337 8.34 6.33 -15.59
C TYR A 337 8.71 7.63 -14.87
N ASP A 338 9.71 8.37 -15.37
CA ASP A 338 10.27 9.58 -14.74
C ASP A 338 9.17 10.59 -14.38
N GLU A 339 8.22 10.78 -15.29
CA GLU A 339 7.10 11.70 -15.12
C GLU A 339 6.13 11.28 -14.01
N VAL A 340 5.96 9.97 -13.78
CA VAL A 340 5.13 9.44 -12.68
C VAL A 340 5.91 9.42 -11.37
N HIS A 341 7.23 9.14 -11.44
CA HIS A 341 8.16 9.25 -10.32
C HIS A 341 8.29 10.69 -9.82
N ALA A 342 8.18 11.68 -10.70
CA ALA A 342 8.17 13.09 -10.34
C ALA A 342 7.08 13.41 -9.30
N TRP A 343 5.92 12.75 -9.37
CA TRP A 343 4.85 12.93 -8.37
C TRP A 343 5.30 12.52 -6.97
N TRP A 344 6.04 11.42 -6.85
CA TRP A 344 6.60 10.98 -5.57
C TRP A 344 7.65 11.97 -5.06
N TRP A 345 8.52 12.45 -5.95
CA TRP A 345 9.56 13.42 -5.59
C TRP A 345 9.01 14.76 -5.11
N ILE A 346 7.93 15.27 -5.72
CA ILE A 346 7.24 16.47 -5.23
C ILE A 346 6.76 16.30 -3.78
N VAL A 347 6.25 15.11 -3.44
CA VAL A 347 5.83 14.80 -2.06
C VAL A 347 7.04 14.66 -1.14
N TYR A 348 8.07 13.93 -1.58
CA TYR A 348 9.24 13.65 -0.76
C TYR A 348 10.05 14.91 -0.46
N GLU A 349 10.19 15.83 -1.41
CA GLU A 349 10.92 17.08 -1.20
C GLU A 349 10.15 18.05 -0.26
N ASP A 350 8.81 18.11 -0.34
CA ASP A 350 7.96 18.82 0.65
C ASP A 350 8.08 18.22 2.06
N LEU A 351 8.15 16.89 2.15
CA LEU A 351 8.36 16.17 3.41
C LEU A 351 9.77 16.42 3.96
N LEU A 352 10.80 16.39 3.12
CA LEU A 352 12.18 16.54 3.56
C LEU A 352 12.43 17.93 4.16
N ASP A 353 11.85 18.98 3.58
CA ASP A 353 11.90 20.33 4.14
C ASP A 353 11.25 20.38 5.53
N ASP A 354 10.13 19.70 5.73
CA ASP A 354 9.43 19.59 7.02
C ASP A 354 10.30 18.86 8.07
N LEU A 355 10.94 17.75 7.70
CA LEU A 355 11.85 17.02 8.58
C LEU A 355 13.07 17.86 8.98
N LYS A 356 13.66 18.59 8.02
CA LYS A 356 14.80 19.50 8.25
C LYS A 356 14.41 20.66 9.18
N ALA A 357 13.28 21.31 8.92
CA ALA A 357 12.79 22.43 9.73
C ALA A 357 12.55 22.03 11.20
N ARG A 358 12.18 20.77 11.44
CA ARG A 358 11.93 20.21 12.78
C ARG A 358 13.17 19.65 13.48
N GLY A 359 14.33 19.60 12.81
CA GLY A 359 15.53 18.99 13.36
C GLY A 359 15.37 17.48 13.63
N VAL A 360 14.47 16.82 12.91
CA VAL A 360 14.35 15.35 12.93
C VAL A 360 15.59 14.76 12.24
N ASP A 361 15.98 13.54 12.58
CA ASP A 361 17.06 12.79 11.91
C ASP A 361 16.69 12.43 10.46
N TRP A 362 16.65 13.45 9.61
CA TRP A 362 16.30 13.33 8.19
C TRP A 362 17.41 12.66 7.39
N GLU A 363 18.66 12.75 7.84
CA GLU A 363 19.82 12.10 7.20
C GLU A 363 19.69 10.57 7.25
N ALA A 364 19.17 10.02 8.36
CA ALA A 364 18.88 8.59 8.47
C ALA A 364 17.87 8.09 7.42
N VAL A 365 16.99 8.96 6.93
CA VAL A 365 16.02 8.65 5.87
C VAL A 365 16.64 8.91 4.48
N ASP A 366 17.22 10.09 4.28
CA ASP A 366 17.68 10.60 2.97
C ASP A 366 18.89 9.82 2.43
N GLN A 367 19.67 9.16 3.30
CA GLN A 367 20.77 8.28 2.86
C GLN A 367 20.33 7.13 1.92
N TRP A 368 19.04 6.77 1.93
CA TRP A 368 18.46 5.73 1.08
C TRP A 368 17.83 6.28 -0.20
N VAL A 369 17.90 7.59 -0.42
CA VAL A 369 17.31 8.29 -1.56
C VAL A 369 18.42 8.81 -2.48
N THR A 370 18.37 8.44 -3.75
CA THR A 370 19.39 8.82 -4.74
C THR A 370 18.93 10.00 -5.57
N ARG A 371 19.71 11.09 -5.54
CA ARG A 371 19.45 12.34 -6.29
C ARG A 371 20.10 12.39 -7.66
#